data_AF-A0A4Q8K521-F1
#
_entry.id   AF-A0A4Q8K521-F1
#
_cell.length_a   1.000
_cell.length_b   1.000
_cell.length_c   1.000
_cell.angle_alpha   90.00
_cell.angle_beta   90.00
_cell.angle_gamma   90.00
#
_symmetry.space_group_name_H-M   'P 1'
#
loop_
_entity.id
_entity.type
_entity.pdbx_description
1 polymer ?
#
loop_
_entity_poly.entity_id
_entity_poly.type
_entity_poly.pdbx_seq_one_letter_code
_entity_poly.pdbx_strand_id
1 'polypeptide(L)'
;MQFSLVITCFSALLAAVASQRTGESTYKCAERCFPGMCRNMKCGLREGQCNDGIVREGAGYCSCCNNCIKPLKLGDSCNPLPGYGVPNPVEYCDYGLTCDCVEKICVPCESCIPQPL
;
A
#
# COMPACT_ATOMS: atom_id res chain seq x y z
N MET A 1 -36.34 -5.87 42.47
CA MET A 1 -36.55 -5.20 41.17
C MET A 1 -35.40 -4.21 40.99
N GLN A 2 -34.36 -4.54 40.20
CA GLN A 2 -34.26 -4.26 38.74
C GLN A 2 -34.21 -2.75 38.48
N PHE A 3 -33.21 -2.10 37.86
CA PHE A 3 -32.10 -2.50 37.00
C PHE A 3 -30.95 -1.48 37.18
N SER A 4 -29.77 -1.91 37.62
CA SER A 4 -28.56 -1.10 37.45
C SER A 4 -27.90 -1.51 36.14
N LEU A 5 -27.88 -0.59 35.18
CA LEU A 5 -27.29 -0.72 33.86
C LEU A 5 -25.82 -1.16 33.95
N VAL A 6 -25.59 -2.45 33.72
CA VAL A 6 -24.28 -3.00 33.39
C VAL A 6 -24.06 -2.73 31.90
N ILE A 7 -23.51 -1.56 31.58
CA ILE A 7 -22.93 -1.30 30.25
C ILE A 7 -21.53 -0.70 30.47
N THR A 8 -20.67 -1.47 31.13
CA THR A 8 -19.23 -1.22 31.10
C THR A 8 -18.69 -1.80 29.81
N CYS A 9 -18.63 -0.92 28.80
CA CYS A 9 -17.64 -0.85 27.74
C CYS A 9 -16.96 -2.19 27.40
N PHE A 10 -17.60 -2.95 26.51
CA PHE A 10 -16.86 -3.76 25.56
C PHE A 10 -15.97 -2.80 24.76
N SER A 11 -14.76 -2.57 25.26
CA SER A 11 -13.65 -2.04 24.47
C SER A 11 -13.30 -3.16 23.49
N ALA A 12 -14.15 -3.32 22.49
CA ALA A 12 -13.80 -3.99 21.27
C ALA A 12 -12.63 -3.18 20.71
N LEU A 13 -11.41 -3.57 21.07
CA LEU A 13 -10.28 -3.45 20.16
C LEU A 13 -10.68 -4.24 18.91
N LEU A 14 -11.51 -3.62 18.07
CA LEU A 14 -11.39 -3.75 16.65
C LEU A 14 -9.95 -3.28 16.39
N ALA A 15 -9.02 -4.24 16.40
CA ALA A 15 -7.83 -4.13 15.59
C ALA A 15 -8.39 -3.86 14.19
N ALA A 16 -8.49 -2.56 13.86
CA ALA A 16 -8.82 -2.11 12.54
C ALA A 16 -7.72 -2.70 11.69
N VAL A 17 -8.01 -3.85 11.08
CA VAL A 17 -7.24 -4.35 9.96
C VAL A 17 -7.48 -3.30 8.90
N ALA A 18 -6.66 -2.25 8.94
CA ALA A 18 -6.51 -1.30 7.87
C ALA A 18 -5.97 -2.11 6.71
N SER A 19 -6.85 -2.86 6.05
CA SER A 19 -6.59 -3.43 4.75
C SER A 19 -6.61 -2.24 3.81
N GLN A 20 -5.52 -1.47 3.85
CA GLN A 20 -5.21 -0.46 2.86
C GLN A 20 -5.16 -1.22 1.54
N ARG A 21 -6.27 -1.23 0.81
CA ARG A 21 -6.28 -1.61 -0.61
C ARG A 21 -5.64 -0.48 -1.42
N THR A 22 -4.44 -0.07 -1.04
CA THR A 22 -3.60 0.76 -1.87
C THR A 22 -3.07 -0.16 -2.93
N GLY A 23 -3.72 -0.19 -4.09
CA GLY A 23 -3.18 -0.97 -5.19
C GLY A 23 -3.89 -0.96 -6.53
N GLU A 24 -4.91 -0.14 -6.70
CA GLU A 24 -5.51 0.01 -8.02
C GLU A 24 -4.59 0.70 -9.04
N SER A 25 -3.57 1.42 -8.60
CA SER A 25 -2.83 2.29 -9.50
C SER A 25 -1.86 1.52 -10.42
N THR A 26 -1.10 0.55 -9.88
CA THR A 26 -0.10 -0.18 -10.67
C THR A 26 -0.69 -1.23 -11.60
N TYR A 27 -1.94 -1.70 -11.38
CA TYR A 27 -2.50 -2.69 -12.31
C TYR A 27 -2.66 -2.11 -13.72
N LYS A 28 -2.91 -0.80 -13.83
CA LYS A 28 -3.09 -0.15 -15.12
C LYS A 28 -1.83 -0.22 -15.98
N CYS A 29 -0.66 -0.24 -15.33
CA CYS A 29 0.62 -0.29 -16.02
C CYS A 29 1.17 -1.72 -16.19
N ALA A 30 0.51 -2.73 -15.60
CA ALA A 30 1.03 -4.08 -15.48
C ALA A 30 0.02 -5.09 -16.02
N GLU A 31 0.26 -5.63 -17.23
CA GLU A 31 -0.63 -6.61 -17.87
C GLU A 31 -0.93 -7.86 -17.01
N ARG A 32 -0.04 -8.17 -16.07
CA ARG A 32 -0.17 -9.33 -15.17
C ARG A 32 -1.00 -9.04 -13.93
N CYS A 33 -1.36 -7.80 -13.65
CA CYS A 33 -2.13 -7.44 -12.47
C CYS A 33 -3.63 -7.36 -12.82
N PHE A 34 -4.45 -8.13 -12.12
CA PHE A 34 -5.90 -8.19 -12.36
C PHE A 34 -6.69 -8.18 -11.05
N PRO A 35 -7.98 -7.78 -11.08
CA PRO A 35 -8.82 -7.75 -9.89
C PRO A 35 -8.84 -9.08 -9.12
N GLY A 36 -8.60 -9.02 -7.82
CA GLY A 36 -8.63 -10.19 -6.94
C GLY A 36 -7.35 -11.02 -6.88
N MET A 37 -6.29 -10.63 -7.60
CA MET A 37 -4.98 -11.28 -7.54
C MET A 37 -4.40 -11.33 -6.11
N CYS A 38 -4.58 -10.27 -5.32
CA CYS A 38 -4.00 -10.18 -3.97
C CYS A 38 -4.48 -11.29 -3.02
N ARG A 39 -5.64 -11.92 -3.28
CA ARG A 39 -6.18 -13.02 -2.46
C ARG A 39 -5.28 -14.25 -2.41
N ASN A 40 -4.50 -14.48 -3.47
CA ASN A 40 -3.62 -15.64 -3.59
C ASN A 40 -2.14 -15.27 -3.43
N MET A 41 -1.83 -14.00 -3.18
CA MET A 41 -0.46 -13.51 -3.09
C MET A 41 0.12 -13.79 -1.69
N LYS A 42 1.30 -14.40 -1.64
CA LYS A 42 2.06 -14.58 -0.40
C LYS A 42 3.14 -13.51 -0.32
N CYS A 43 2.96 -12.54 0.57
CA CYS A 43 3.91 -11.46 0.81
C CYS A 43 5.00 -11.92 1.80
N GLY A 44 6.26 -11.56 1.53
CA GLY A 44 7.42 -12.11 2.24
C GLY A 44 8.26 -11.09 3.02
N LEU A 45 7.91 -9.80 2.99
CA LEU A 45 8.69 -8.75 3.64
C LEU A 45 8.55 -8.85 5.16
N ARG A 46 9.67 -9.08 5.86
CA ARG A 46 9.74 -9.04 7.33
C ARG A 46 10.28 -7.69 7.80
N GLU A 47 9.87 -7.28 9.00
CA GLU A 47 10.44 -6.09 9.65
C GLU A 47 11.97 -6.22 9.77
N GLY A 48 12.69 -5.11 9.51
CA GLY A 48 14.15 -5.06 9.56
C GLY A 48 14.90 -5.51 8.31
N GLN A 49 14.21 -5.91 7.23
CA GLN A 49 14.85 -6.26 5.95
C GLN A 49 15.07 -5.09 4.99
N CYS A 50 14.63 -3.89 5.37
CA CYS A 50 14.75 -2.66 4.58
C CYS A 50 15.87 -1.81 5.18
N ASN A 51 17.04 -1.79 4.55
CA ASN A 51 18.23 -1.20 5.16
C ASN A 51 18.21 0.34 5.15
N ASP A 52 17.92 0.95 4.00
CA ASP A 52 18.03 2.40 3.75
C ASP A 52 16.76 2.99 3.10
N GLY A 53 15.60 2.48 3.49
CA GLY A 53 14.31 2.88 2.93
C GLY A 53 13.19 2.75 3.95
N ILE A 54 11.96 2.89 3.47
CA ILE A 54 10.76 2.71 4.29
C ILE A 54 9.99 1.49 3.81
N VAL A 55 9.41 0.75 4.76
CA VAL A 55 8.44 -0.28 4.42
C VAL A 55 7.11 0.39 4.08
N ARG A 56 6.62 0.16 2.86
CA ARG A 56 5.40 0.75 2.34
C ARG A 56 4.39 -0.32 1.99
N GLU A 57 3.24 -0.25 2.64
CA GLU A 57 2.10 -1.10 2.31
C GLU A 57 1.60 -0.81 0.90
N GLY A 58 1.26 -1.88 0.17
CA GLY A 58 0.73 -1.77 -1.19
C GLY A 58 1.69 -1.17 -2.22
N ALA A 59 2.99 -1.11 -1.95
CA ALA A 59 4.01 -0.72 -2.95
C ALA A 59 4.69 -1.93 -3.61
N GLY A 60 4.27 -3.14 -3.26
CA GLY A 60 4.84 -4.40 -3.75
C GLY A 60 4.14 -4.92 -4.99
N TYR A 61 4.30 -6.22 -5.24
CA TYR A 61 3.76 -6.88 -6.44
C TYR A 61 2.26 -6.62 -6.62
N CYS A 62 1.89 -5.99 -7.75
CA CYS A 62 0.52 -5.54 -8.03
C CYS A 62 -0.13 -4.76 -6.89
N SER A 63 0.71 -4.08 -6.09
CA SER A 63 0.33 -3.39 -4.87
C SER A 63 -0.41 -4.28 -3.84
N CYS A 64 -0.21 -5.60 -3.91
CA CYS A 64 -0.78 -6.56 -2.97
C CYS A 64 0.06 -6.74 -1.70
N CYS A 65 1.34 -6.37 -1.78
CA CYS A 65 2.32 -6.63 -0.74
C CYS A 65 2.99 -5.34 -0.28
N ASN A 66 3.56 -5.41 0.91
CA ASN A 66 4.48 -4.38 1.37
C ASN A 66 5.78 -4.46 0.55
N ASN A 67 6.45 -3.32 0.41
CA ASN A 67 7.73 -3.22 -0.29
C ASN A 67 8.67 -2.30 0.48
N CYS A 68 9.97 -2.42 0.25
CA CYS A 68 10.96 -1.49 0.78
C CYS A 68 11.24 -0.45 -0.31
N ILE A 69 10.97 0.83 -0.03
CA ILE A 69 10.99 1.88 -1.03
C ILE A 69 11.74 3.14 -0.60
N LYS A 70 12.09 3.95 -1.59
CA LYS A 70 12.41 5.38 -1.45
C LYS A 70 11.24 6.18 -2.04
N PRO A 71 10.54 7.00 -1.24
CA PRO A 71 9.35 7.72 -1.71
C PRO A 71 9.72 8.83 -2.70
N LEU A 72 8.97 8.89 -3.80
CA LEU A 72 9.03 9.93 -4.83
C LEU A 72 7.87 10.92 -4.65
N LYS A 73 8.13 12.19 -4.93
CA LYS A 73 7.17 13.29 -4.80
C LYS A 73 6.39 13.50 -6.09
N LEU A 74 5.35 14.33 -6.02
CA LEU A 74 4.56 14.75 -7.18
C LEU A 74 5.47 15.34 -8.27
N GLY A 75 5.32 14.83 -9.49
CA GLY A 75 6.11 15.26 -10.66
C GLY A 75 7.48 14.59 -10.80
N ASP A 76 7.94 13.84 -9.80
CA ASP A 76 9.19 13.08 -9.93
C ASP A 76 9.04 11.97 -10.97
N SER A 77 10.12 11.68 -11.69
CA SER A 77 10.19 10.53 -12.61
C SER A 77 10.07 9.23 -11.83
N CYS A 78 9.28 8.29 -12.35
CA CYS A 78 8.99 7.02 -11.69
C CYS A 78 9.09 5.85 -12.67
N ASN A 79 9.37 4.68 -12.11
CA ASN A 79 9.21 3.42 -12.83
C ASN A 79 7.82 2.82 -12.47
N PRO A 80 6.91 2.60 -13.44
CA PRO A 80 5.61 2.00 -13.16
C PRO A 80 5.71 0.55 -12.67
N LEU A 81 6.84 -0.12 -12.90
CA LEU A 81 7.15 -1.48 -12.46
C LEU A 81 8.49 -1.49 -11.71
N PRO A 82 8.57 -0.91 -10.50
CA PRO A 82 9.82 -0.71 -9.77
C PRO A 82 10.46 -2.02 -9.27
N GLY A 83 9.70 -3.12 -9.25
CA GLY A 83 10.14 -4.40 -8.71
C GLY A 83 10.03 -4.48 -7.19
N TYR A 84 10.83 -5.35 -6.58
CA TYR A 84 10.82 -5.61 -5.14
C TYR A 84 12.13 -5.11 -4.52
N GLY A 85 12.02 -4.16 -3.59
CA GLY A 85 13.15 -3.42 -3.03
C GLY A 85 13.77 -4.03 -1.77
N VAL A 86 13.65 -5.34 -1.57
CA VAL A 86 14.36 -6.01 -0.45
C VAL A 86 15.65 -6.65 -0.95
N PRO A 87 16.80 -6.42 -0.29
CA PRO A 87 17.00 -5.51 0.85
C PRO A 87 17.20 -4.04 0.46
N ASN A 88 17.40 -3.77 -0.84
CA ASN A 88 17.76 -2.45 -1.36
C ASN A 88 16.52 -1.74 -1.91
N PRO A 89 16.08 -0.63 -1.29
CA PRO A 89 14.83 0.01 -1.62
C PRO A 89 14.76 0.47 -3.07
N VAL A 90 13.57 0.32 -3.66
CA VAL A 90 13.24 0.82 -5.00
C VAL A 90 12.53 2.17 -4.92
N GLU A 91 12.71 3.02 -5.92
CA GLU A 91 11.97 4.29 -5.99
C GLU A 91 10.49 4.03 -6.31
N TYR A 92 9.60 4.68 -5.56
CA TYR A 92 8.16 4.51 -5.71
C TYR A 92 7.40 5.78 -5.30
N CYS A 93 6.33 6.11 -6.01
CA CYS A 93 5.51 7.29 -5.70
C CYS A 93 4.93 7.22 -4.28
N ASP A 94 4.98 8.34 -3.57
CA ASP A 94 4.54 8.41 -2.18
C ASP A 94 3.00 8.29 -2.03
N TYR A 95 2.50 8.30 -0.78
CA TYR A 95 1.07 8.29 -0.48
C TYR A 95 0.27 9.33 -1.28
N GLY A 96 -0.89 8.89 -1.78
CA GLY A 96 -1.77 9.73 -2.61
C GLY A 96 -1.30 9.90 -4.05
N LEU A 97 -0.18 9.29 -4.45
CA LEU A 97 0.38 9.37 -5.80
C LEU A 97 0.40 8.00 -6.48
N THR A 98 0.42 8.03 -7.81
CA THR A 98 0.62 6.87 -8.70
C THR A 98 1.63 7.23 -9.76
N CYS A 99 2.38 6.24 -10.26
CA CYS A 99 3.15 6.43 -11.48
C CYS A 99 2.21 6.42 -12.70
N ASP A 100 2.27 7.44 -13.55
CA ASP A 100 1.61 7.43 -14.85
C ASP A 100 2.30 6.42 -15.79
N CYS A 101 1.53 5.57 -16.48
CA CYS A 101 2.10 4.51 -17.30
C CYS A 101 2.79 5.01 -18.59
N VAL A 102 2.41 6.20 -19.07
CA VAL A 102 2.88 6.78 -20.34
C VAL A 102 3.96 7.82 -20.05
N GLU A 103 3.63 8.82 -19.24
CA GLU A 103 4.49 9.96 -18.91
C GLU A 103 5.57 9.59 -17.88
N LYS A 104 5.39 8.48 -17.14
CA LYS A 104 6.36 7.97 -16.16
C LYS A 104 6.76 9.00 -15.11
N ILE A 105 5.77 9.76 -14.66
CA ILE A 105 5.89 10.71 -13.55
C ILE A 105 4.87 10.38 -12.46
N CYS A 106 5.18 10.73 -11.23
CA CYS A 106 4.24 10.60 -10.13
C CYS A 106 3.13 11.64 -10.27
N VAL A 107 1.89 11.19 -10.40
CA VAL A 107 0.68 12.00 -10.52
C VAL A 107 -0.27 11.72 -9.36
N PRO A 108 -1.22 12.61 -9.04
CA PRO A 108 -2.22 12.35 -8.01
C PRO A 108 -3.01 11.08 -8.33
N CYS A 109 -3.21 10.24 -7.33
CA CYS A 109 -4.00 9.03 -7.46
C CYS A 109 -5.33 9.17 -6.73
N GLU A 110 -6.37 9.53 -7.48
CA GLU A 110 -7.73 9.74 -6.97
C GLU A 110 -8.34 8.47 -6.35
N SER A 111 -7.92 7.28 -6.80
CA SER A 111 -8.33 5.99 -6.25
C SER A 111 -7.40 5.44 -5.16
N CYS A 112 -6.25 6.06 -4.92
CA CYS A 112 -5.30 5.66 -3.87
C CYS A 112 -5.53 6.40 -2.56
N ILE A 113 -6.56 7.24 -2.47
CA ILE A 113 -6.87 8.00 -1.27
C ILE A 113 -7.04 6.99 -0.13
N PRO A 114 -6.25 7.09 0.96
CA PRO A 114 -6.54 6.34 2.17
C PRO A 114 -7.93 6.77 2.62
N GLN A 115 -8.92 5.87 2.54
CA GLN A 115 -10.23 6.19 3.08
C GLN A 115 -10.06 6.51 4.57
N PRO A 116 -10.45 7.72 5.02
CA PRO A 116 -10.40 8.04 6.44
C PRO A 116 -11.32 7.08 7.19
N LEU A 117 -10.86 6.71 8.39
CA LEU A 117 -11.52 5.84 9.36
C LEU A 117 -12.98 6.23 9.63
#